data_AF-A0A0G3I1V0-F1
#
_entry.id   AF-A0A0G3I1V0-F1
#
_cell.length_a   1.000
_cell.length_b   1.000
_cell.length_c   1.000
_cell.angle_alpha   90.00
_cell.angle_beta   90.00
_cell.angle_gamma   90.00
#
_symmetry.space_group_name_H-M   'P 1'
#
loop_
_entity.id
_entity.type
_entity.pdbx_description
1 polymer ?
#
loop_
_entity_poly.entity_id
_entity_poly.type
_entity_poly.pdbx_seq_one_letter_code
_entity_poly.pdbx_strand_id
1 'polypeptide(L)'
;MKFKKNFLSSKNGNVAVLTALIIPIIIAIIYITVTFAQAFTEESTIASASEEALDHGIALFCSDEIEPNDTVKNILNDLVTILSKNNFDTNEIAQIKKDSSVKIIPIKDPSKKEKYVFELHVSYHMPLSKIQKILAPNKENMNIEIVADKIANCPHNSMVMLQFDPQNTDYADNKHDFIDAINSTLDHKNIILAMISGTFTEMGTSKQTKLSHEIYDKLKFPFFRGIGREEYIDNLGKCSDYVIFNFSDNSCAFNAINDISWSIEFYYKRKEYNKNNISEFSYDTIRKTKGVFVKTHLIQGSQAYSWDIDNVHFIQLNNSLFNGSIFSDTSLDSFEVNINPLINDNGNISQWLIKDASKASKRSKYIVLCTNNLMTNKDAQMRAFQKFLADYHISTIFENTSYESYESTMKDSSGRTVKIYNIVDANKQQFLVLDFTPHHIYVTNYLVNKYNNQASPYRKMSPIYIPPTQ
;
A
#
# COMPACT_ATOMS: atom_id res chain seq x y z
N MET A 1 -38.57 23.27 76.53
CA MET A 1 -38.19 24.54 75.88
C MET A 1 -39.34 24.95 74.96
N LYS A 2 -40.12 25.97 75.35
CA LYS A 2 -41.38 26.39 74.70
C LYS A 2 -41.06 27.21 73.44
N PHE A 3 -41.14 26.61 72.24
CA PHE A 3 -41.25 27.40 71.01
C PHE A 3 -42.68 27.95 70.93
N LYS A 4 -42.79 29.26 71.20
CA LYS A 4 -44.02 30.04 71.25
C LYS A 4 -44.80 29.94 69.94
N LYS A 5 -46.06 29.57 70.11
CA LYS A 5 -47.19 29.62 69.19
C LYS A 5 -47.55 31.08 68.86
N ASN A 6 -46.75 31.77 68.05
CA ASN A 6 -46.97 33.20 67.70
C ASN A 6 -46.95 33.53 66.19
N PHE A 7 -46.92 32.55 65.29
CA PHE A 7 -46.78 32.84 63.85
C PHE A 7 -48.09 33.03 63.06
N LEU A 8 -49.27 33.06 63.71
CA LEU A 8 -50.56 32.95 63.00
C LEU A 8 -51.54 34.13 63.20
N SER A 9 -51.06 35.36 63.44
CA SER A 9 -51.95 36.54 63.45
C SER A 9 -51.33 37.79 62.84
N SER A 10 -50.84 37.66 61.60
CA SER A 10 -50.67 38.81 60.71
C SER A 10 -51.07 38.38 59.30
N LYS A 11 -52.24 38.86 58.82
CA LYS A 11 -52.70 38.62 57.45
C LYS A 11 -51.70 39.10 56.38
N ASN A 12 -50.77 40.00 56.75
CA ASN A 12 -49.72 40.52 55.87
C ASN A 12 -48.33 39.88 56.15
N GLY A 13 -48.11 39.29 57.32
CA GLY A 13 -46.81 38.71 57.72
C GLY A 13 -46.52 37.35 57.10
N ASN A 14 -47.54 36.52 56.88
CA ASN A 14 -47.37 35.22 56.22
C ASN A 14 -47.01 35.36 54.73
N VAL A 15 -47.50 36.42 54.06
CA VAL A 15 -47.12 36.70 52.67
C VAL A 15 -45.66 37.10 52.61
N ALA A 16 -45.19 38.02 53.47
CA ALA A 16 -43.79 38.45 53.47
C ALA A 16 -42.79 37.31 53.73
N VAL A 17 -43.09 36.41 54.66
CA VAL A 17 -42.23 35.24 54.96
C VAL A 17 -42.25 34.21 53.82
N LEU A 18 -43.43 33.99 53.23
CA LEU A 18 -43.54 33.10 52.07
C LEU A 18 -42.81 33.68 50.85
N THR A 19 -42.93 34.98 50.59
CA THR A 19 -42.21 35.68 49.52
C THR A 19 -40.69 35.67 49.74
N ALA A 20 -40.23 35.86 50.98
CA ALA A 20 -38.81 35.82 51.33
C ALA A 20 -38.17 34.43 51.18
N LEU A 21 -38.96 33.35 51.27
CA LEU A 21 -38.48 31.98 51.05
C LEU A 21 -38.64 31.52 49.59
N ILE A 22 -39.78 31.82 48.96
CA ILE A 22 -40.09 31.33 47.61
C ILE A 22 -39.25 32.04 46.55
N ILE A 23 -39.03 33.36 46.65
CA ILE A 23 -38.27 34.09 45.62
C ILE A 23 -36.84 33.54 45.48
N PRO A 24 -36.05 33.35 46.56
CA PRO A 24 -34.71 32.77 46.45
C PRO A 24 -34.71 31.35 45.90
N ILE A 25 -35.72 30.53 46.24
CA ILE A 25 -35.85 29.17 45.71
C ILE A 25 -36.14 29.18 44.21
N ILE A 26 -37.07 30.03 43.75
CA ILE A 26 -37.37 30.18 42.32
C ILE A 26 -36.13 30.65 41.57
N ILE A 27 -35.43 31.65 42.09
CA ILE A 27 -34.17 32.15 41.51
C ILE A 27 -33.14 31.02 41.43
N ALA A 28 -32.94 30.25 42.50
CA ALA A 28 -32.04 29.11 42.50
C ALA A 28 -32.42 28.05 41.45
N ILE A 29 -33.71 27.72 41.32
CA ILE A 29 -34.20 26.78 40.30
C ILE A 29 -33.94 27.32 38.90
N ILE A 30 -34.23 28.59 38.62
CA ILE A 30 -33.96 29.22 37.33
C ILE A 30 -32.46 29.12 37.01
N TYR A 31 -31.59 29.48 37.96
CA TYR A 31 -30.13 29.38 37.75
C TYR A 31 -29.67 27.95 37.49
N ILE A 32 -30.15 26.98 38.26
CA ILE A 32 -29.85 25.56 38.04
C ILE A 32 -30.27 25.15 36.63
N THR A 33 -31.49 25.52 36.23
CA THR A 33 -32.05 25.18 34.91
C THR A 33 -31.22 25.80 33.79
N VAL A 34 -30.86 27.08 33.90
CA VAL A 34 -30.01 27.78 32.92
C VAL A 34 -28.62 27.14 32.85
N THR A 35 -28.04 26.74 33.99
CA THR A 35 -26.73 26.07 34.04
C THR A 35 -26.74 24.74 33.31
N PHE A 36 -27.75 23.90 33.58
CA PHE A 36 -27.90 22.64 32.90
C PHE A 36 -28.19 22.85 31.42
N ALA A 37 -29.06 23.80 31.06
CA ALA A 37 -29.33 24.11 29.67
C ALA A 37 -28.06 24.55 28.91
N GLN A 38 -27.22 25.38 29.54
CA GLN A 38 -25.94 25.79 28.97
C GLN A 38 -25.00 24.59 28.82
N ALA A 39 -24.81 23.79 29.88
CA ALA A 39 -23.96 22.60 29.84
C ALA A 39 -24.40 21.61 28.74
N PHE A 40 -25.70 21.36 28.61
CA PHE A 40 -26.25 20.51 27.55
C PHE A 40 -26.04 21.11 26.15
N THR A 41 -26.14 22.43 26.02
CA THR A 41 -25.91 23.11 24.74
C THR A 41 -24.44 23.00 24.33
N GLU A 42 -23.52 23.24 25.27
CA GLU A 42 -22.08 23.11 25.04
C GLU A 42 -21.68 21.66 24.77
N GLU A 43 -22.19 20.70 25.55
CA GLU A 43 -21.99 19.27 25.32
C GLU A 43 -22.44 18.85 23.91
N SER A 44 -23.66 19.24 23.51
CA SER A 44 -24.18 18.96 22.16
C SER A 44 -23.33 19.61 21.07
N THR A 45 -22.81 20.81 21.31
CA THR A 45 -22.01 21.54 20.33
C THR A 45 -20.64 20.90 20.17
N ILE A 46 -19.99 20.52 21.28
CA ILE A 46 -18.70 19.81 21.26
C ILE A 46 -18.85 18.43 20.61
N ALA A 47 -19.94 17.71 20.89
CA ALA A 47 -20.22 16.42 20.27
C ALA A 47 -20.37 16.55 18.74
N SER A 48 -21.17 17.52 18.28
CA SER A 48 -21.32 17.79 16.84
C SER A 48 -19.99 18.20 16.18
N ALA A 49 -19.21 19.06 16.84
CA ALA A 49 -17.90 19.48 16.34
C ALA A 49 -16.90 18.31 16.27
N SER A 50 -16.98 17.38 17.24
CA SER A 50 -16.15 16.18 17.28
C SER A 50 -16.48 15.22 16.14
N GLU A 51 -17.77 15.03 15.84
CA GLU A 51 -18.19 14.19 14.71
C GLU A 51 -17.75 14.77 13.37
N GLU A 52 -17.91 16.09 13.16
CA GLU A 52 -17.50 16.76 11.91
C GLU A 52 -15.97 16.73 11.73
N ALA A 53 -15.20 16.99 12.80
CA ALA A 53 -13.75 16.89 12.77
C ALA A 53 -13.27 15.46 12.48
N LEU A 54 -13.93 14.45 13.05
CA LEU A 54 -13.65 13.04 12.74
C LEU A 54 -13.98 12.71 11.29
N ASP A 55 -15.13 13.14 10.75
CA ASP A 55 -15.49 12.87 9.36
C ASP A 55 -14.47 13.44 8.38
N HIS A 56 -14.04 14.68 8.60
CA HIS A 56 -13.00 15.29 7.79
C HIS A 56 -11.66 14.56 7.94
N GLY A 57 -11.24 14.26 9.17
CA GLY A 57 -10.01 13.52 9.42
C GLY A 57 -10.00 12.11 8.84
N ILE A 58 -11.13 11.40 8.88
CA ILE A 58 -11.32 10.08 8.26
C ILE A 58 -11.28 10.20 6.75
N ALA A 59 -11.96 11.19 6.17
CA ALA A 59 -11.90 11.43 4.74
C ALA A 59 -10.45 11.69 4.30
N LEU A 60 -9.71 12.50 5.05
CA LEU A 60 -8.29 12.78 4.82
C LEU A 60 -7.38 11.57 5.01
N PHE A 61 -7.64 10.75 6.02
CA PHE A 61 -6.89 9.51 6.28
C PHE A 61 -7.17 8.46 5.21
N CYS A 62 -8.45 8.22 4.86
CA CYS A 62 -8.82 7.25 3.83
C CYS A 62 -8.53 7.76 2.40
N SER A 63 -8.45 9.07 2.18
CA SER A 63 -7.95 9.67 0.93
C SER A 63 -6.44 9.83 0.92
N ASP A 64 -5.77 9.45 2.03
CA ASP A 64 -4.33 9.34 2.19
C ASP A 64 -3.53 10.61 1.86
N GLU A 65 -4.11 11.79 2.10
CA GLU A 65 -3.37 13.04 1.96
C GLU A 65 -2.32 13.21 3.08
N ILE A 66 -2.36 12.39 4.14
CA ILE A 66 -1.67 12.67 5.41
C ILE A 66 -1.35 11.42 6.23
N GLU A 67 -0.19 11.41 6.90
CA GLU A 67 0.21 10.33 7.81
C GLU A 67 -0.69 10.27 9.06
N PRO A 68 -0.78 9.12 9.76
CA PRO A 68 -1.65 8.99 10.94
C PRO A 68 -1.45 10.07 12.02
N ASN A 69 -0.20 10.48 12.27
CA ASN A 69 0.10 11.55 13.23
C ASN A 69 -0.40 12.92 12.75
N ASP A 70 -0.32 13.16 11.44
CA ASP A 70 -0.84 14.39 10.84
C ASP A 70 -2.37 14.37 10.80
N THR A 71 -2.99 13.20 10.58
CA THR A 71 -4.43 13.01 10.74
C THR A 71 -4.90 13.38 12.15
N VAL A 72 -4.22 12.90 13.19
CA VAL A 72 -4.51 13.28 14.59
C VAL A 72 -4.44 14.79 14.77
N LYS A 73 -3.38 15.42 14.24
CA LYS A 73 -3.19 16.87 14.32
C LYS A 73 -4.30 17.63 13.58
N ASN A 74 -4.75 17.14 12.43
CA ASN A 74 -5.79 17.76 11.63
C ASN A 74 -7.16 17.63 12.28
N ILE A 75 -7.52 16.45 12.78
CA ILE A 75 -8.75 16.26 13.58
C ILE A 75 -8.80 17.26 14.74
N LEU A 76 -7.70 17.42 15.49
CA LEU A 76 -7.66 18.38 16.61
C LEU A 76 -7.70 19.85 16.15
N ASN A 77 -7.13 20.18 15.00
CA ASN A 77 -7.19 21.55 14.45
C ASN A 77 -8.58 21.89 13.89
N ASP A 78 -9.25 20.91 13.28
CA ASP A 78 -10.61 21.07 12.77
C ASP A 78 -11.59 21.22 13.92
N LEU A 79 -11.46 20.40 14.97
CA LEU A 79 -12.22 20.56 16.21
C LEU A 79 -12.11 21.99 16.75
N VAL A 80 -10.88 22.51 16.87
CA VAL A 80 -10.61 23.89 17.30
C VAL A 80 -11.27 24.92 16.39
N THR A 81 -11.19 24.71 15.07
CA THR A 81 -11.76 25.62 14.08
C THR A 81 -13.29 25.66 14.16
N ILE A 82 -13.93 24.50 14.35
CA ILE A 82 -15.39 24.39 14.47
C ILE A 82 -15.86 24.98 15.80
N LEU A 83 -15.16 24.73 16.92
CA LEU A 83 -15.50 25.31 18.22
C LEU A 83 -15.38 26.84 18.20
N SER A 84 -14.37 27.39 17.54
CA SER A 84 -14.23 28.84 17.37
C SER A 84 -15.41 29.47 16.61
N LYS A 85 -15.97 28.77 15.62
CA LYS A 85 -17.19 29.22 14.91
C LYS A 85 -18.44 29.18 15.78
N ASN A 86 -18.42 28.39 16.86
CA ASN A 86 -19.54 28.22 17.80
C ASN A 86 -19.37 29.02 19.10
N ASN A 87 -18.57 30.11 19.07
CA ASN A 87 -18.41 31.08 20.15
C ASN A 87 -17.74 30.56 21.44
N PHE A 88 -16.99 29.46 21.39
CA PHE A 88 -16.08 29.10 22.48
C PHE A 88 -14.95 30.11 22.57
N ASP A 89 -14.54 30.47 23.79
CA ASP A 89 -13.45 31.41 23.98
C ASP A 89 -12.08 30.77 23.71
N THR A 90 -11.08 31.61 23.44
CA THR A 90 -9.73 31.13 23.08
C THR A 90 -9.04 30.30 24.17
N ASN A 91 -9.33 30.57 25.45
CA ASN A 91 -8.77 29.81 26.57
C ASN A 91 -9.47 28.45 26.71
N GLU A 92 -10.79 28.41 26.53
CA GLU A 92 -11.58 27.17 26.50
C GLU A 92 -11.12 26.27 25.36
N ILE A 93 -10.96 26.81 24.15
CA ILE A 93 -10.45 26.08 22.99
C ILE A 93 -9.04 25.54 23.25
N ALA A 94 -8.16 26.34 23.85
CA ALA A 94 -6.80 25.91 24.17
C ALA A 94 -6.79 24.78 25.21
N GLN A 95 -7.68 24.84 26.20
CA GLN A 95 -7.87 23.79 27.19
C GLN A 95 -8.40 22.51 26.54
N ILE A 96 -9.50 22.61 25.79
CA ILE A 96 -10.11 21.49 25.06
C ILE A 96 -9.05 20.80 24.19
N LYS A 97 -8.29 21.55 23.40
CA LYS A 97 -7.24 20.98 22.53
C LYS A 97 -6.17 20.23 23.32
N LYS A 98 -5.75 20.77 24.47
CA LYS A 98 -4.70 20.20 25.31
C LYS A 98 -5.14 18.90 25.97
N ASP A 99 -6.39 18.85 26.43
CA ASP A 99 -6.93 17.75 27.22
C ASP A 99 -7.64 16.69 26.35
N SER A 100 -7.82 16.97 25.06
CA SER A 100 -8.36 16.02 24.07
C SER A 100 -7.29 15.09 23.50
N SER A 101 -7.71 13.89 23.07
CA SER A 101 -6.84 12.93 22.40
C SER A 101 -7.56 12.19 21.28
N VAL A 102 -6.83 11.81 20.24
CA VAL A 102 -7.34 10.99 19.15
C VAL A 102 -6.57 9.68 19.12
N LYS A 103 -7.28 8.56 18.98
CA LYS A 103 -6.71 7.24 18.72
C LYS A 103 -7.24 6.71 17.40
N ILE A 104 -6.35 6.16 16.60
CA ILE A 104 -6.69 5.44 15.37
C ILE A 104 -6.30 3.98 15.58
N ILE A 105 -7.29 3.11 15.68
CA ILE A 105 -7.12 1.71 16.07
C ILE A 105 -7.50 0.82 14.87
N PRO A 106 -6.56 0.06 14.29
CA PRO A 106 -6.90 -0.90 13.26
C PRO A 106 -7.73 -2.06 13.85
N ILE A 107 -8.90 -2.34 13.28
CA ILE A 107 -9.75 -3.48 13.62
C ILE A 107 -9.36 -4.64 12.71
N LYS A 108 -9.05 -5.78 13.32
CA LYS A 108 -8.96 -7.05 12.61
C LYS A 108 -10.37 -7.61 12.39
N ASP A 109 -10.98 -7.30 11.25
CA ASP A 109 -12.27 -7.84 10.85
C ASP A 109 -12.09 -9.15 10.04
N PRO A 110 -12.77 -10.26 10.40
CA PRO A 110 -12.75 -11.51 9.62
C PRO A 110 -13.18 -11.37 8.15
N SER A 111 -13.84 -10.27 7.78
CA SER A 111 -14.35 -9.97 6.43
C SER A 111 -13.35 -9.29 5.48
N LYS A 112 -12.06 -9.23 5.84
CA LYS A 112 -10.91 -8.90 4.94
C LYS A 112 -10.77 -7.45 4.46
N LYS A 113 -11.44 -6.49 5.09
CA LYS A 113 -11.21 -5.06 4.81
C LYS A 113 -10.50 -4.43 6.00
N GLU A 114 -9.40 -3.71 5.77
CA GLU A 114 -8.78 -2.89 6.80
C GLU A 114 -9.83 -1.87 7.27
N LYS A 115 -10.32 -2.08 8.49
CA LYS A 115 -11.21 -1.14 9.17
C LYS A 115 -10.40 -0.43 10.25
N TYR A 116 -10.68 0.83 10.46
CA TYR A 116 -10.08 1.61 11.53
C TYR A 116 -11.19 2.17 12.41
N VAL A 117 -11.03 2.07 13.73
CA VAL A 117 -11.78 2.89 14.69
C VAL A 117 -11.01 4.19 14.88
N PHE A 118 -11.68 5.30 14.67
CA PHE A 118 -11.20 6.61 15.07
C PHE A 118 -11.96 7.00 16.33
N GLU A 119 -11.25 7.16 17.45
CA GLU A 119 -11.80 7.57 18.74
C GLU A 119 -11.24 8.94 19.08
N LEU A 120 -12.11 9.95 19.16
CA LEU A 120 -11.78 11.29 19.65
C LEU A 120 -12.39 11.44 21.05
N HIS A 121 -11.52 11.53 22.04
CA HIS A 121 -11.87 11.81 23.43
C HIS A 121 -11.67 13.29 23.70
N VAL A 122 -12.73 14.01 24.01
CA VAL A 122 -12.74 15.45 24.30
C VAL A 122 -13.11 15.68 25.75
N SER A 123 -12.23 16.36 26.47
CA SER A 123 -12.48 16.81 27.84
C SER A 123 -12.61 18.33 27.87
N TYR A 124 -13.67 18.83 28.48
CA TYR A 124 -13.94 20.24 28.67
C TYR A 124 -14.31 20.55 30.12
N HIS A 125 -13.67 21.55 30.70
CA HIS A 125 -13.89 21.99 32.06
C HIS A 125 -14.68 23.30 32.08
N MET A 126 -16.00 23.22 31.89
CA MET A 126 -16.89 24.37 31.84
C MET A 126 -16.79 25.20 33.15
N PRO A 127 -16.41 26.49 33.08
CA PRO A 127 -16.24 27.32 34.26
C PRO A 127 -17.58 27.62 34.92
N LEU A 128 -17.66 27.41 36.24
CA LEU A 128 -18.87 27.76 36.99
C LEU A 128 -18.88 29.25 37.37
N SER A 129 -20.02 29.91 37.13
CA SER A 129 -20.32 31.25 37.62
C SER A 129 -20.30 31.31 39.16
N LYS A 130 -20.15 32.51 39.71
CA LYS A 130 -20.13 32.73 41.18
C LYS A 130 -21.35 32.15 41.89
N ILE A 131 -22.53 32.22 41.26
CA ILE A 131 -23.78 31.71 41.85
C ILE A 131 -23.81 30.17 41.79
N GLN A 132 -23.37 29.57 40.68
CA GLN A 132 -23.28 28.11 40.55
C GLN A 132 -22.30 27.52 41.58
N LYS A 133 -21.19 28.21 41.85
CA LYS A 133 -20.24 27.81 42.90
C LYS A 133 -20.87 27.81 44.30
N ILE A 134 -21.89 28.61 44.57
CA ILE A 134 -22.62 28.54 45.86
C ILE A 134 -23.40 27.23 45.98
N LEU A 135 -23.93 26.72 44.86
CA LEU A 135 -24.69 25.48 44.81
C LEU A 135 -23.80 24.24 44.76
N ALA A 136 -22.56 24.38 44.26
CA ALA A 136 -21.55 23.33 44.20
C ALA A 136 -20.19 23.83 44.73
N PRO A 137 -20.06 24.12 46.04
CA PRO A 137 -18.93 24.86 46.62
C PRO A 137 -17.57 24.18 46.49
N ASN A 138 -17.54 22.87 46.23
CA ASN A 138 -16.31 22.09 46.07
C ASN A 138 -15.91 21.86 44.60
N LYS A 139 -16.63 22.47 43.63
CA LYS A 139 -16.33 22.33 42.20
C LYS A 139 -15.99 23.70 41.62
N GLU A 140 -14.79 23.81 41.06
CA GLU A 140 -14.42 25.01 40.29
C GLU A 140 -15.05 25.01 38.90
N ASN A 141 -15.14 23.82 38.29
CA ASN A 141 -15.64 23.58 36.94
C ASN A 141 -16.61 22.39 36.91
N MET A 142 -17.45 22.34 35.89
CA MET A 142 -18.21 21.15 35.50
C MET A 142 -17.45 20.44 34.37
N ASN A 143 -17.18 19.15 34.54
CA ASN A 143 -16.47 18.37 33.52
C ASN A 143 -17.48 17.80 32.55
N ILE A 144 -17.25 18.07 31.26
CA ILE A 144 -17.97 17.48 30.13
C ILE A 144 -16.95 16.60 29.42
N GLU A 145 -17.27 15.31 29.32
CA GLU A 145 -16.43 14.29 28.67
C GLU A 145 -17.22 13.71 27.50
N ILE A 146 -16.66 13.82 26.30
CA ILE A 146 -17.29 13.35 25.07
C ILE A 146 -16.35 12.35 24.41
N VAL A 147 -16.90 11.21 24.02
CA VAL A 147 -16.20 10.22 23.21
C VAL A 147 -16.97 10.10 21.91
N ALA A 148 -16.36 10.55 20.83
CA ALA A 148 -16.87 10.35 19.48
C ALA A 148 -16.07 9.23 18.83
N ASP A 149 -16.73 8.20 18.33
CA ASP A 149 -16.10 7.09 17.63
C ASP A 149 -16.72 6.83 16.25
N LYS A 150 -15.88 6.55 15.26
CA LYS A 150 -16.33 6.15 13.92
C LYS A 150 -15.49 4.99 13.39
N ILE A 151 -16.14 4.11 12.64
CA ILE A 151 -15.49 3.01 11.95
C ILE A 151 -15.45 3.32 10.45
N ALA A 152 -14.26 3.34 9.86
CA ALA A 152 -14.07 3.55 8.43
C ALA A 152 -13.35 2.37 7.78
N ASN A 153 -13.73 2.05 6.55
CA ASN A 153 -13.00 1.11 5.70
C ASN A 153 -12.08 1.94 4.79
N CYS A 154 -10.76 1.87 4.98
CA CYS A 154 -9.80 2.50 4.08
C CYS A 154 -8.96 1.40 3.40
N PRO A 155 -9.48 0.63 2.43
CA PRO A 155 -8.70 -0.40 1.78
C PRO A 155 -7.70 0.22 0.81
N HIS A 156 -6.44 0.38 1.23
CA HIS A 156 -5.34 0.73 0.33
C HIS A 156 -5.08 -0.44 -0.61
N ASN A 157 -4.81 -0.16 -1.89
CA ASN A 157 -4.31 -1.22 -2.77
C ASN A 157 -2.96 -1.67 -2.25
N SER A 158 -2.70 -2.97 -2.31
CA SER A 158 -1.42 -3.55 -1.96
C SER A 158 -0.95 -4.49 -3.07
N MET A 159 0.35 -4.65 -3.19
CA MET A 159 0.96 -5.58 -4.13
C MET A 159 1.99 -6.44 -3.42
N VAL A 160 1.99 -7.72 -3.75
CA VAL A 160 3.03 -8.65 -3.27
C VAL A 160 4.17 -8.66 -4.28
N MET A 161 5.42 -8.61 -3.82
CA MET A 161 6.60 -8.86 -4.65
C MET A 161 7.42 -9.98 -4.03
N LEU A 162 7.74 -10.99 -4.82
CA LEU A 162 8.54 -12.13 -4.37
C LEU A 162 9.56 -12.52 -5.44
N GLN A 163 10.72 -12.97 -4.98
CA GLN A 163 11.73 -13.59 -5.82
C GLN A 163 11.60 -15.09 -5.64
N PHE A 164 11.52 -15.84 -6.73
CA PHE A 164 11.59 -17.30 -6.67
C PHE A 164 13.02 -17.74 -7.04
N ASP A 165 13.61 -18.62 -6.23
CA ASP A 165 14.83 -19.34 -6.56
C ASP A 165 14.57 -20.85 -6.46
N PRO A 166 14.48 -21.53 -7.60
CA PRO A 166 14.14 -22.95 -7.70
C PRO A 166 15.28 -23.93 -7.37
N GLN A 167 16.51 -23.48 -7.05
CA GLN A 167 17.68 -24.36 -6.87
C GLN A 167 17.57 -25.37 -5.70
N ASN A 168 16.45 -25.41 -4.97
CA ASN A 168 16.23 -26.35 -3.88
C ASN A 168 15.06 -27.29 -4.21
N THR A 169 15.33 -28.57 -4.46
CA THR A 169 14.34 -29.56 -4.91
C THR A 169 13.50 -30.18 -3.79
N ASP A 170 13.87 -30.02 -2.52
CA ASP A 170 13.11 -30.48 -1.33
C ASP A 170 11.87 -29.60 -1.01
N TYR A 171 11.42 -28.84 -2.00
CA TYR A 171 10.63 -27.63 -1.81
C TYR A 171 9.19 -27.74 -2.32
N ALA A 172 8.75 -28.90 -2.83
CA ALA A 172 7.39 -29.04 -3.37
C ALA A 172 6.31 -28.91 -2.27
N ASP A 173 6.47 -29.57 -1.12
CA ASP A 173 5.51 -29.50 -0.01
C ASP A 173 5.55 -28.13 0.69
N ASN A 174 6.74 -27.57 0.89
CA ASN A 174 6.93 -26.23 1.50
C ASN A 174 6.33 -25.07 0.67
N LYS A 175 6.01 -25.28 -0.62
CA LYS A 175 5.46 -24.22 -1.48
C LYS A 175 3.97 -23.98 -1.27
N HIS A 176 3.20 -25.01 -0.94
CA HIS A 176 1.79 -24.79 -0.62
C HIS A 176 1.64 -24.00 0.67
N ASP A 177 2.45 -24.30 1.68
CA ASP A 177 2.51 -23.51 2.92
C ASP A 177 2.93 -22.05 2.67
N PHE A 178 3.89 -21.82 1.78
CA PHE A 178 4.32 -20.47 1.40
C PHE A 178 3.21 -19.68 0.69
N ILE A 179 2.49 -20.29 -0.26
CA ILE A 179 1.37 -19.66 -0.96
C ILE A 179 0.19 -19.44 -0.02
N ASP A 180 -0.11 -20.37 0.88
CA ASP A 180 -1.15 -20.21 1.90
C ASP A 180 -0.80 -19.06 2.86
N ALA A 181 0.46 -18.93 3.24
CA ALA A 181 0.93 -17.81 4.04
C ALA A 181 0.86 -16.46 3.29
N ILE A 182 1.22 -16.41 2.01
CA ILE A 182 0.98 -15.21 1.19
C ILE A 182 -0.52 -14.90 1.14
N ASN A 183 -1.37 -15.90 0.90
CA ASN A 183 -2.82 -15.73 0.87
C ASN A 183 -3.40 -15.30 2.22
N SER A 184 -2.75 -15.60 3.35
CA SER A 184 -3.16 -15.11 4.68
C SER A 184 -3.01 -13.59 4.81
N THR A 185 -2.19 -12.94 3.98
CA THR A 185 -2.10 -11.47 3.97
C THR A 185 -3.41 -10.81 3.54
N LEU A 186 -4.25 -11.50 2.76
CA LEU A 186 -5.58 -11.02 2.39
C LEU A 186 -6.51 -10.81 3.59
N ASP A 187 -6.20 -11.38 4.76
CA ASP A 187 -7.01 -11.17 5.95
C ASP A 187 -6.88 -9.74 6.49
N HIS A 188 -5.82 -9.03 6.09
CA HIS A 188 -5.52 -7.69 6.59
C HIS A 188 -4.95 -6.74 5.52
N LYS A 189 -4.87 -7.14 4.26
CA LYS A 189 -4.40 -6.31 3.14
C LYS A 189 -5.28 -6.51 1.91
N ASN A 190 -5.52 -5.45 1.16
CA ASN A 190 -6.21 -5.53 -0.13
C ASN A 190 -5.19 -5.76 -1.24
N ILE A 191 -4.66 -6.99 -1.32
CA ILE A 191 -3.71 -7.38 -2.36
C ILE A 191 -4.42 -7.45 -3.72
N ILE A 192 -4.03 -6.58 -4.65
CA ILE A 192 -4.62 -6.50 -5.99
C ILE A 192 -3.84 -7.30 -7.04
N LEU A 193 -2.55 -7.53 -6.81
CA LEU A 193 -1.60 -8.15 -7.74
C LEU A 193 -0.38 -8.71 -6.99
N ALA A 194 0.22 -9.78 -7.52
CA ALA A 194 1.58 -10.21 -7.21
C ALA A 194 2.55 -9.95 -8.36
N MET A 195 3.82 -9.74 -8.02
CA MET A 195 4.94 -9.81 -8.95
C MET A 195 5.92 -10.88 -8.52
N ILE A 196 6.10 -11.87 -9.37
CA ILE A 196 7.14 -12.89 -9.21
C ILE A 196 8.33 -12.42 -10.03
N SER A 197 9.27 -11.73 -9.40
CA SER A 197 10.45 -11.23 -10.08
C SER A 197 11.50 -12.34 -10.22
N GLY A 198 12.13 -12.44 -11.40
CA GLY A 198 13.29 -13.31 -11.63
C GLY A 198 12.99 -14.69 -12.18
N THR A 199 13.79 -15.67 -11.74
CA THR A 199 13.77 -17.07 -12.20
C THR A 199 12.48 -17.76 -11.75
N PHE A 200 11.58 -18.13 -12.67
CA PHE A 200 10.35 -18.87 -12.34
C PHE A 200 10.56 -20.40 -12.30
N THR A 201 11.64 -20.88 -12.92
CA THR A 201 12.00 -22.29 -13.02
C THR A 201 13.51 -22.46 -13.06
N GLU A 202 14.06 -23.56 -12.55
CA GLU A 202 15.52 -23.75 -12.47
C GLU A 202 16.13 -23.85 -13.87
N MET A 203 15.44 -24.58 -14.74
CA MET A 203 15.97 -24.89 -16.06
C MET A 203 15.08 -24.50 -17.23
N GLY A 204 13.88 -23.96 -16.98
CA GLY A 204 12.93 -23.69 -18.08
C GLY A 204 12.25 -24.94 -18.64
N THR A 205 12.35 -26.11 -17.99
CA THR A 205 11.68 -27.33 -18.49
C THR A 205 10.16 -27.20 -18.40
N SER A 206 9.43 -27.89 -19.28
CA SER A 206 7.96 -27.94 -19.31
C SER A 206 7.41 -28.48 -18.00
N LYS A 207 8.08 -29.49 -17.41
CA LYS A 207 7.69 -30.06 -16.11
C LYS A 207 7.81 -29.03 -14.99
N GLN A 208 8.92 -28.29 -14.92
CA GLN A 208 9.11 -27.25 -13.91
C GLN A 208 8.15 -26.08 -14.13
N THR A 209 7.96 -25.64 -15.38
CA THR A 209 7.05 -24.55 -15.73
C THR A 209 5.62 -24.88 -15.31
N LYS A 210 5.15 -26.09 -15.64
CA LYS A 210 3.83 -26.59 -15.23
C LYS A 210 3.70 -26.63 -13.71
N LEU A 211 4.70 -27.17 -13.01
CA LEU A 211 4.68 -27.24 -11.54
C LEU A 211 4.64 -25.84 -10.91
N SER A 212 5.43 -24.89 -11.42
CA SER A 212 5.41 -23.51 -10.94
C SER A 212 4.03 -22.87 -11.12
N HIS A 213 3.38 -23.06 -12.28
CA HIS A 213 1.99 -22.61 -12.46
C HIS A 213 1.02 -23.29 -11.48
N GLU A 214 1.10 -24.61 -11.28
CA GLU A 214 0.26 -25.33 -10.31
C GLU A 214 0.39 -24.81 -8.86
N ILE A 215 1.53 -24.21 -8.52
CA ILE A 215 1.77 -23.58 -7.23
C ILE A 215 1.24 -22.16 -7.19
N TYR A 216 1.63 -21.31 -8.14
CA TYR A 216 1.32 -19.88 -8.12
C TYR A 216 -0.11 -19.57 -8.56
N ASP A 217 -0.76 -20.44 -9.33
CA ASP A 217 -2.19 -20.33 -9.66
C ASP A 217 -3.10 -20.52 -8.42
N LYS A 218 -2.54 -20.98 -7.28
CA LYS A 218 -3.25 -21.01 -5.99
C LYS A 218 -3.23 -19.66 -5.26
N LEU A 219 -2.51 -18.65 -5.76
CA LEU A 219 -2.66 -17.28 -5.28
C LEU A 219 -4.09 -16.82 -5.52
N LYS A 220 -4.70 -16.19 -4.52
CA LYS A 220 -6.09 -15.70 -4.57
C LYS A 220 -6.23 -14.35 -5.31
N PHE A 221 -5.16 -13.90 -5.97
CA PHE A 221 -5.07 -12.67 -6.76
C PHE A 221 -4.17 -12.92 -7.97
N PRO A 222 -4.31 -12.12 -9.04
CA PRO A 222 -3.47 -12.25 -10.23
C PRO A 222 -1.99 -12.05 -9.91
N PHE A 223 -1.10 -12.60 -10.75
CA PHE A 223 0.33 -12.34 -10.69
C PHE A 223 0.95 -12.09 -12.07
N PHE A 224 1.94 -11.22 -12.09
CA PHE A 224 2.85 -11.03 -13.21
C PHE A 224 4.19 -11.67 -12.87
N ARG A 225 4.78 -12.39 -13.82
CA ARG A 225 6.06 -13.06 -13.62
C ARG A 225 7.15 -12.43 -14.48
N GLY A 226 8.35 -12.36 -13.95
CA GLY A 226 9.55 -12.09 -14.71
C GLY A 226 10.13 -13.36 -15.33
N ILE A 227 11.26 -13.18 -16.00
CA ILE A 227 12.12 -14.28 -16.43
C ILE A 227 13.57 -14.02 -16.00
N GLY A 228 14.17 -15.05 -15.38
CA GLY A 228 15.54 -15.04 -14.89
C GLY A 228 16.56 -15.42 -15.98
N ARG A 229 17.84 -15.15 -15.70
CA ARG A 229 18.95 -15.56 -16.59
C ARG A 229 19.05 -17.07 -16.71
N GLU A 230 18.84 -17.77 -15.60
CA GLU A 230 18.95 -19.21 -15.48
C GLU A 230 17.97 -19.91 -16.43
N GLU A 231 16.75 -19.39 -16.60
CA GLU A 231 15.73 -20.03 -17.42
C GLU A 231 16.05 -20.10 -18.91
N TYR A 232 16.84 -19.16 -19.45
CA TYR A 232 17.09 -19.12 -20.89
C TYR A 232 18.55 -18.88 -21.28
N ILE A 233 19.24 -17.88 -20.72
CA ILE A 233 20.63 -17.56 -21.14
C ILE A 233 21.57 -18.68 -20.71
N ASP A 234 21.51 -19.08 -19.44
CA ASP A 234 22.47 -20.05 -18.91
C ASP A 234 22.21 -21.47 -19.40
N ASN A 235 21.01 -21.73 -19.92
CA ASN A 235 20.60 -23.04 -20.45
C ASN A 235 20.64 -23.16 -21.99
N LEU A 236 21.10 -22.13 -22.71
CA LEU A 236 21.32 -22.25 -24.16
C LEU A 236 22.26 -23.42 -24.47
N GLY A 237 21.80 -24.36 -25.30
CA GLY A 237 22.54 -25.53 -25.74
C GLY A 237 22.83 -26.56 -24.64
N LYS A 238 22.12 -26.54 -23.51
CA LYS A 238 22.38 -27.42 -22.36
C LYS A 238 21.20 -28.29 -21.95
N CYS A 239 20.01 -28.07 -22.52
CA CYS A 239 18.80 -28.69 -22.02
C CYS A 239 17.82 -29.03 -23.14
N SER A 240 17.54 -30.32 -23.27
CA SER A 240 16.50 -30.90 -24.13
C SER A 240 15.26 -31.27 -23.31
N ASP A 241 14.09 -31.00 -23.84
CA ASP A 241 12.79 -31.22 -23.20
C ASP A 241 11.86 -31.99 -24.13
N TYR A 242 11.79 -33.28 -23.87
CA TYR A 242 11.08 -34.25 -24.70
C TYR A 242 9.55 -34.11 -24.67
N VAL A 243 9.00 -33.34 -23.71
CA VAL A 243 7.54 -33.16 -23.58
C VAL A 243 6.95 -32.38 -24.75
N ILE A 244 7.74 -31.51 -25.38
CA ILE A 244 7.33 -30.67 -26.51
C ILE A 244 7.71 -31.26 -27.88
N PHE A 245 8.05 -32.57 -27.97
CA PHE A 245 8.57 -33.21 -29.19
C PHE A 245 9.72 -32.43 -29.86
N ASN A 246 10.42 -31.62 -29.08
CA ASN A 246 11.50 -30.77 -29.53
C ASN A 246 12.81 -31.34 -28.98
N PHE A 247 13.62 -31.90 -29.88
CA PHE A 247 14.90 -32.53 -29.54
C PHE A 247 16.06 -31.53 -29.49
N SER A 248 15.77 -30.22 -29.56
CA SER A 248 16.78 -29.18 -29.49
C SER A 248 17.42 -29.12 -28.10
N ASP A 249 18.73 -28.92 -28.05
CA ASP A 249 19.43 -28.57 -26.81
C ASP A 249 19.07 -27.15 -26.29
N ASN A 250 18.26 -26.40 -27.05
CA ASN A 250 17.70 -25.11 -26.67
C ASN A 250 16.22 -25.18 -26.24
N SER A 251 15.62 -26.38 -26.19
CA SER A 251 14.18 -26.50 -26.00
C SER A 251 13.69 -25.97 -24.64
N CYS A 252 14.51 -26.08 -23.58
CA CYS A 252 14.15 -25.54 -22.27
C CYS A 252 14.19 -24.01 -22.24
N ALA A 253 15.22 -23.41 -22.84
CA ALA A 253 15.29 -21.95 -23.03
C ALA A 253 14.12 -21.44 -23.90
N PHE A 254 13.77 -22.18 -24.97
CA PHE A 254 12.60 -21.90 -25.77
C PHE A 254 11.32 -21.99 -24.95
N ASN A 255 11.12 -23.05 -24.16
CA ASN A 255 9.93 -23.23 -23.35
C ASN A 255 9.74 -22.07 -22.34
N ALA A 256 10.80 -21.67 -21.63
CA ALA A 256 10.74 -20.54 -20.70
C ALA A 256 10.34 -19.22 -21.40
N ILE A 257 10.98 -18.91 -22.54
CA ILE A 257 10.67 -17.71 -23.33
C ILE A 257 9.27 -17.78 -23.92
N ASN A 258 8.87 -18.96 -24.40
CA ASN A 258 7.55 -19.19 -24.98
C ASN A 258 6.44 -18.98 -23.94
N ASP A 259 6.63 -19.46 -22.71
CA ASP A 259 5.68 -19.30 -21.61
C ASP A 259 5.50 -17.83 -21.19
N ILE A 260 6.59 -17.10 -20.92
CA ILE A 260 6.47 -15.68 -20.52
C ILE A 260 5.88 -14.82 -21.63
N SER A 261 6.31 -15.03 -22.87
CA SER A 261 5.81 -14.23 -24.00
C SER A 261 4.35 -14.56 -24.32
N TRP A 262 3.90 -15.80 -24.11
CA TRP A 262 2.49 -16.14 -24.19
C TRP A 262 1.68 -15.47 -23.06
N SER A 263 2.21 -15.47 -21.83
CA SER A 263 1.58 -14.82 -20.67
C SER A 263 1.40 -13.31 -20.89
N ILE A 264 2.43 -12.62 -21.40
CA ILE A 264 2.37 -11.19 -21.73
C ILE A 264 1.29 -10.91 -22.79
N GLU A 265 1.32 -11.63 -23.91
CA GLU A 265 0.46 -11.33 -25.05
C GLU A 265 -1.01 -11.71 -24.82
N PHE A 266 -1.25 -12.86 -24.19
CA PHE A 266 -2.58 -13.44 -24.08
C PHE A 266 -3.20 -13.35 -22.71
N TYR A 267 -2.43 -13.24 -21.63
CA TYR A 267 -2.96 -13.31 -20.26
C TYR A 267 -2.96 -11.94 -19.58
N TYR A 268 -1.80 -11.30 -19.44
CA TYR A 268 -1.65 -10.02 -18.72
C TYR A 268 -2.40 -8.87 -19.39
N LYS A 269 -2.53 -8.92 -20.73
CA LYS A 269 -3.29 -7.94 -21.51
C LYS A 269 -4.81 -8.01 -21.30
N ARG A 270 -5.37 -9.14 -20.86
CA ARG A 270 -6.83 -9.33 -20.83
C ARG A 270 -7.46 -8.51 -19.69
N LYS A 271 -8.52 -7.78 -20.03
CA LYS A 271 -9.32 -6.99 -19.05
C LYS A 271 -9.83 -7.82 -17.87
N GLU A 272 -10.05 -9.12 -18.05
CA GLU A 272 -10.53 -10.04 -17.01
C GLU A 272 -9.48 -10.28 -15.92
N TYR A 273 -8.19 -10.18 -16.25
CA TYR A 273 -7.07 -10.21 -15.30
C TYR A 273 -6.84 -8.83 -14.64
N ASN A 274 -7.39 -7.76 -15.24
CA ASN A 274 -7.22 -6.36 -14.83
C ASN A 274 -8.44 -5.78 -14.09
N LYS A 275 -9.26 -6.60 -13.43
CA LYS A 275 -10.44 -6.13 -12.66
C LYS A 275 -10.08 -5.17 -11.49
N ASN A 276 -8.81 -5.08 -11.11
CA ASN A 276 -8.35 -4.37 -9.91
C ASN A 276 -7.38 -3.22 -10.24
N ASN A 277 -7.87 -2.13 -10.86
CA ASN A 277 -7.13 -0.87 -11.05
C ASN A 277 -5.82 -0.93 -11.87
N ILE A 278 -5.51 -2.04 -12.52
CA ILE A 278 -4.36 -2.13 -13.43
C ILE A 278 -4.74 -1.52 -14.78
N SER A 279 -3.99 -0.51 -15.22
CA SER A 279 -4.25 0.16 -16.50
C SER A 279 -2.99 0.31 -17.35
N GLU A 280 -3.18 0.67 -18.61
CA GLU A 280 -2.11 1.14 -19.51
C GLU A 280 -0.98 0.14 -19.76
N PHE A 281 -1.36 -1.15 -19.78
CA PHE A 281 -0.45 -2.26 -20.06
C PHE A 281 0.24 -2.12 -21.43
N SER A 282 1.56 -2.18 -21.42
CA SER A 282 2.45 -2.01 -22.59
C SER A 282 3.57 -3.07 -22.54
N TYR A 283 4.06 -3.53 -23.69
CA TYR A 283 5.04 -4.61 -23.74
C TYR A 283 5.89 -4.61 -25.02
N ASP A 284 7.09 -5.19 -24.93
CA ASP A 284 8.03 -5.40 -26.03
C ASP A 284 8.21 -6.89 -26.32
N THR A 285 7.13 -7.49 -26.81
CA THR A 285 7.05 -8.90 -27.20
C THR A 285 6.37 -9.00 -28.56
N ILE A 286 7.01 -9.69 -29.49
CA ILE A 286 6.44 -10.04 -30.79
C ILE A 286 6.43 -11.56 -30.90
N ARG A 287 5.25 -12.16 -31.05
CA ARG A 287 5.11 -13.58 -31.38
C ARG A 287 4.48 -13.74 -32.75
N LYS A 288 5.05 -14.63 -33.57
CA LYS A 288 4.51 -15.00 -34.89
C LYS A 288 4.70 -16.48 -35.10
N THR A 289 3.76 -17.11 -35.79
CA THR A 289 3.94 -18.48 -36.30
C THR A 289 3.96 -18.43 -37.82
N LYS A 290 5.00 -18.98 -38.43
CA LYS A 290 5.15 -19.09 -39.89
C LYS A 290 4.98 -20.53 -40.34
N GLY A 291 4.62 -20.73 -41.62
CA GLY A 291 4.56 -22.04 -42.26
C GLY A 291 3.19 -22.73 -42.17
N VAL A 292 2.87 -23.51 -43.21
CA VAL A 292 1.57 -24.21 -43.36
C VAL A 292 1.66 -25.66 -42.91
N PHE A 293 2.76 -26.35 -43.25
CA PHE A 293 2.98 -27.78 -42.93
C PHE A 293 3.99 -28.00 -41.81
N VAL A 294 5.02 -27.15 -41.74
CA VAL A 294 5.97 -27.08 -40.62
C VAL A 294 5.81 -25.71 -40.00
N LYS A 295 5.47 -25.66 -38.71
CA LYS A 295 5.29 -24.40 -38.00
C LYS A 295 6.66 -23.93 -37.49
N THR A 296 6.93 -22.65 -37.66
CA THR A 296 8.08 -21.97 -37.06
C THR A 296 7.59 -20.92 -36.09
N HIS A 297 7.93 -21.11 -34.82
CA HIS A 297 7.62 -20.16 -33.75
C HIS A 297 8.68 -19.07 -33.69
N LEU A 298 8.30 -17.84 -34.04
CA LEU A 298 9.17 -16.67 -33.96
C LEU A 298 8.80 -15.85 -32.71
N ILE A 299 9.76 -15.64 -31.82
CA ILE A 299 9.61 -14.78 -30.64
C ILE A 299 10.71 -13.72 -30.66
N GLN A 300 10.33 -12.45 -30.60
CA GLN A 300 11.26 -11.31 -30.64
C GLN A 300 10.92 -10.26 -29.57
N GLY A 301 11.87 -9.35 -29.32
CA GLY A 301 11.74 -8.25 -28.36
C GLY A 301 12.41 -8.56 -27.03
N SER A 302 12.42 -7.60 -26.11
CA SER A 302 13.06 -7.75 -24.79
C SER A 302 12.23 -8.56 -23.79
N GLN A 303 10.97 -8.86 -24.10
CA GLN A 303 9.97 -9.44 -23.19
C GLN A 303 9.63 -8.54 -22.00
N ALA A 304 10.12 -7.30 -21.98
CA ALA A 304 9.77 -6.32 -20.97
C ALA A 304 8.31 -5.89 -21.13
N TYR A 305 7.70 -5.50 -20.01
CA TYR A 305 6.33 -5.01 -19.98
C TYR A 305 6.13 -4.04 -18.83
N SER A 306 5.07 -3.25 -18.91
CA SER A 306 4.75 -2.21 -17.94
C SER A 306 3.25 -2.08 -17.72
N TRP A 307 2.88 -1.49 -16.60
CA TRP A 307 1.50 -1.25 -16.20
C TRP A 307 1.42 -0.13 -15.18
N ASP A 308 0.24 0.45 -15.03
CA ASP A 308 -0.05 1.45 -14.01
C ASP A 308 -0.84 0.81 -12.85
N ILE A 309 -0.49 1.19 -11.62
CA ILE A 309 -1.31 1.05 -10.42
C ILE A 309 -1.42 2.45 -9.80
N ASP A 310 -2.64 2.98 -9.73
CA ASP A 310 -2.90 4.33 -9.22
C ASP A 310 -2.00 5.40 -9.91
N ASN A 311 -1.16 6.12 -9.18
CA ASN A 311 -0.23 7.11 -9.72
C ASN A 311 1.19 6.56 -10.01
N VAL A 312 1.38 5.25 -9.94
CA VAL A 312 2.67 4.57 -10.13
C VAL A 312 2.66 3.80 -11.45
N HIS A 313 3.74 3.94 -12.22
CA HIS A 313 4.00 3.19 -13.44
C HIS A 313 5.14 2.20 -13.20
N PHE A 314 4.83 0.92 -13.23
CA PHE A 314 5.80 -0.16 -13.07
C PHE A 314 6.33 -0.61 -14.42
N ILE A 315 7.64 -0.83 -14.51
CA ILE A 315 8.28 -1.41 -15.70
C ILE A 315 9.06 -2.65 -15.26
N GLN A 316 8.62 -3.84 -15.70
CA GLN A 316 9.38 -5.07 -15.56
C GLN A 316 10.35 -5.22 -16.73
N LEU A 317 11.64 -5.15 -16.41
CA LEU A 317 12.74 -5.22 -17.36
C LEU A 317 13.28 -6.64 -17.54
N ASN A 318 12.84 -7.60 -16.70
CA ASN A 318 13.35 -8.97 -16.66
C ASN A 318 14.89 -9.02 -16.56
N ASN A 319 15.52 -10.08 -17.05
CA ASN A 319 16.97 -10.16 -17.24
C ASN A 319 17.47 -9.47 -18.53
N SER A 320 16.58 -8.85 -19.32
CA SER A 320 16.93 -8.27 -20.63
C SER A 320 17.42 -6.83 -20.55
N LEU A 321 17.60 -6.25 -19.36
CA LEU A 321 18.13 -4.89 -19.22
C LEU A 321 19.45 -4.70 -19.98
N PHE A 322 20.42 -5.60 -19.76
CA PHE A 322 21.75 -5.53 -20.39
C PHE A 322 22.08 -6.72 -21.29
N ASN A 323 21.32 -7.82 -21.21
CA ASN A 323 21.64 -9.06 -21.88
C ASN A 323 20.58 -9.38 -22.95
N GLY A 324 21.06 -9.85 -24.11
CA GLY A 324 20.22 -10.41 -25.15
C GLY A 324 20.66 -11.82 -25.52
N SER A 325 19.83 -12.53 -26.26
CA SER A 325 20.16 -13.86 -26.78
C SER A 325 19.47 -14.13 -28.11
N ILE A 326 20.16 -14.86 -28.99
CA ILE A 326 19.63 -15.31 -30.26
C ILE A 326 19.87 -16.81 -30.36
N PHE A 327 18.81 -17.58 -30.58
CA PHE A 327 18.90 -19.02 -30.73
C PHE A 327 17.72 -19.53 -31.55
N SER A 328 17.94 -20.65 -32.23
CA SER A 328 16.95 -21.22 -33.14
C SER A 328 17.14 -22.72 -33.25
N ASP A 329 16.09 -23.40 -33.68
CA ASP A 329 16.12 -24.81 -34.01
C ASP A 329 15.30 -25.08 -35.27
N THR A 330 15.77 -26.00 -36.10
CA THR A 330 15.15 -26.34 -37.40
C THR A 330 14.47 -27.72 -37.42
N SER A 331 14.19 -28.30 -36.25
CA SER A 331 13.45 -29.57 -36.11
C SER A 331 11.97 -29.42 -36.50
N LEU A 332 11.20 -30.51 -36.38
CA LEU A 332 9.79 -30.59 -36.81
C LEU A 332 8.90 -29.50 -36.19
N ASP A 333 9.24 -29.01 -35.00
CA ASP A 333 8.63 -27.81 -34.38
C ASP A 333 9.69 -26.72 -34.21
N SER A 334 10.07 -26.14 -35.36
CA SER A 334 11.13 -25.14 -35.44
C SER A 334 10.80 -23.87 -34.65
N PHE A 335 11.82 -23.22 -34.13
CA PHE A 335 11.68 -21.92 -33.48
C PHE A 335 12.85 -21.01 -33.81
N GLU A 336 12.58 -19.71 -33.73
CA GLU A 336 13.56 -18.64 -33.83
C GLU A 336 13.27 -17.64 -32.71
N VAL A 337 14.24 -17.46 -31.82
CA VAL A 337 14.12 -16.56 -30.67
C VAL A 337 15.20 -15.49 -30.76
N ASN A 338 14.78 -14.24 -30.65
CA ASN A 338 15.68 -13.08 -30.58
C ASN A 338 15.26 -12.15 -29.44
N ILE A 339 15.92 -12.32 -28.28
CA ILE A 339 15.74 -11.47 -27.11
C ILE A 339 16.69 -10.29 -27.21
N ASN A 340 16.14 -9.10 -27.41
CA ASN A 340 16.92 -7.87 -27.52
C ASN A 340 17.23 -7.30 -26.13
N PRO A 341 18.47 -6.85 -25.85
CA PRO A 341 18.73 -6.09 -24.65
C PRO A 341 18.02 -4.73 -24.71
N LEU A 342 17.51 -4.26 -23.58
CA LEU A 342 16.92 -2.92 -23.47
C LEU A 342 17.99 -1.82 -23.56
N ILE A 343 19.22 -2.11 -23.15
CA ILE A 343 20.39 -1.26 -23.34
C ILE A 343 21.49 -2.12 -23.96
N ASN A 344 21.81 -1.88 -25.22
CA ASN A 344 22.82 -2.68 -25.92
C ASN A 344 24.25 -2.30 -25.52
N ASP A 345 25.24 -3.05 -26.03
CA ASP A 345 26.66 -2.88 -25.73
C ASP A 345 27.21 -1.47 -26.03
N ASN A 346 26.60 -0.77 -26.98
CA ASN A 346 26.98 0.59 -27.36
C ASN A 346 26.30 1.66 -26.50
N GLY A 347 25.49 1.28 -25.51
CA GLY A 347 24.71 2.19 -24.67
C GLY A 347 23.46 2.74 -25.34
N ASN A 348 22.98 2.13 -26.44
CA ASN A 348 21.72 2.54 -27.06
C ASN A 348 20.55 1.91 -26.30
N ILE A 349 19.64 2.76 -25.83
CA ILE A 349 18.41 2.35 -25.14
C ILE A 349 17.34 2.00 -26.18
N SER A 350 16.59 0.94 -25.93
CA SER A 350 15.51 0.49 -26.81
C SER A 350 14.43 1.56 -26.98
N GLN A 351 13.87 1.62 -28.18
CA GLN A 351 12.83 2.59 -28.50
C GLN A 351 11.54 2.33 -27.73
N TRP A 352 11.24 1.08 -27.38
CA TRP A 352 10.09 0.76 -26.54
C TRP A 352 10.24 1.38 -25.15
N LEU A 353 11.38 1.16 -24.46
CA LEU A 353 11.59 1.67 -23.10
C LEU A 353 11.56 3.21 -23.04
N ILE A 354 12.17 3.88 -24.02
CA ILE A 354 12.10 5.35 -24.16
C ILE A 354 10.65 5.82 -24.32
N LYS A 355 9.88 5.19 -25.21
CA LYS A 355 8.50 5.60 -25.47
C LYS A 355 7.59 5.36 -24.28
N ASP A 356 7.78 4.23 -23.61
CA ASP A 356 6.98 3.80 -22.46
C ASP A 356 7.21 4.73 -21.26
N ALA A 357 8.47 4.95 -20.88
CA ALA A 357 8.83 5.90 -19.83
C ALA A 357 8.39 7.33 -20.17
N SER A 358 8.57 7.77 -21.43
CA SER A 358 8.10 9.10 -21.87
C SER A 358 6.58 9.24 -21.76
N LYS A 359 5.81 8.19 -22.10
CA LYS A 359 4.35 8.19 -21.95
C LYS A 359 3.94 8.23 -20.48
N ALA A 360 4.63 7.53 -19.59
CA ALA A 360 4.40 7.59 -18.15
C ALA A 360 4.71 8.98 -17.58
N SER A 361 5.87 9.56 -17.91
CA SER A 361 6.25 10.92 -17.46
C SER A 361 5.30 12.00 -17.96
N LYS A 362 4.80 11.90 -19.21
CA LYS A 362 3.78 12.83 -19.74
C LYS A 362 2.44 12.77 -19.00
N ARG A 363 2.17 11.65 -18.31
CA ARG A 363 0.99 11.45 -17.47
C ARG A 363 1.30 11.69 -15.98
N SER A 364 2.45 12.31 -15.70
CA SER A 364 2.94 12.62 -14.34
C SER A 364 2.99 11.40 -13.41
N LYS A 365 3.25 10.20 -13.97
CA LYS A 365 3.35 8.96 -13.17
C LYS A 365 4.71 8.86 -12.50
N TYR A 366 4.72 8.32 -11.28
CA TYR A 366 5.96 7.90 -10.62
C TYR A 366 6.43 6.57 -11.21
N ILE A 367 7.64 6.53 -11.77
CA ILE A 367 8.13 5.33 -12.46
C ILE A 367 8.96 4.47 -11.49
N VAL A 368 8.58 3.20 -11.38
CA VAL A 368 9.29 2.15 -10.64
C VAL A 368 9.82 1.13 -11.63
N LEU A 369 11.11 0.81 -11.53
CA LEU A 369 11.72 -0.26 -12.33
C LEU A 369 11.80 -1.55 -11.52
N CYS A 370 11.49 -2.67 -12.14
CA CYS A 370 11.74 -4.01 -11.62
C CYS A 370 12.76 -4.69 -12.56
N THR A 371 13.79 -5.31 -12.00
CA THR A 371 14.81 -6.02 -12.78
C THR A 371 15.32 -7.23 -12.01
N ASN A 372 15.78 -8.24 -12.74
CA ASN A 372 16.42 -9.39 -12.11
C ASN A 372 17.87 -9.10 -11.67
N ASN A 373 18.58 -8.19 -12.34
CA ASN A 373 19.98 -7.90 -12.04
C ASN A 373 20.41 -6.55 -12.63
N LEU A 374 21.11 -5.73 -11.85
CA LEU A 374 21.70 -4.45 -12.25
C LEU A 374 23.20 -4.56 -12.58
N MET A 375 23.79 -5.74 -12.48
CA MET A 375 25.20 -5.98 -12.78
C MET A 375 25.45 -5.99 -14.30
N THR A 376 26.31 -5.08 -14.75
CA THR A 376 26.95 -5.12 -16.06
C THR A 376 28.43 -4.78 -15.93
N ASN A 377 29.26 -5.43 -16.76
CA ASN A 377 30.70 -5.14 -16.85
C ASN A 377 31.00 -4.10 -17.94
N LYS A 378 29.99 -3.48 -18.55
CA LYS A 378 30.14 -2.54 -19.68
C LYS A 378 29.79 -1.11 -19.25
N ASP A 379 30.80 -0.25 -19.20
CA ASP A 379 30.66 1.16 -18.83
C ASP A 379 29.67 1.93 -19.71
N ALA A 380 29.56 1.59 -21.01
CA ALA A 380 28.62 2.21 -21.92
C ALA A 380 27.16 1.92 -21.52
N GLN A 381 26.85 0.68 -21.15
CA GLN A 381 25.52 0.28 -20.69
C GLN A 381 25.17 0.96 -19.36
N MET A 382 26.08 0.95 -18.38
CA MET A 382 25.83 1.57 -17.09
C MET A 382 25.64 3.09 -17.22
N ARG A 383 26.46 3.79 -18.02
CA ARG A 383 26.28 5.22 -18.28
C ARG A 383 24.95 5.53 -18.97
N ALA A 384 24.54 4.72 -19.94
CA ALA A 384 23.24 4.87 -20.60
C ALA A 384 22.08 4.63 -19.61
N PHE A 385 22.20 3.64 -18.73
CA PHE A 385 21.21 3.37 -17.69
C PHE A 385 21.11 4.53 -16.68
N GLN A 386 22.23 5.02 -16.17
CA GLN A 386 22.28 6.19 -15.28
C GLN A 386 21.73 7.45 -15.95
N LYS A 387 21.93 7.60 -17.26
CA LYS A 387 21.30 8.67 -18.04
C LYS A 387 19.79 8.49 -18.15
N PHE A 388 19.32 7.28 -18.45
CA PHE A 388 17.90 6.96 -18.49
C PHE A 388 17.20 7.25 -17.17
N LEU A 389 17.81 6.87 -16.04
CA LEU A 389 17.28 7.16 -14.70
C LEU A 389 17.12 8.67 -14.45
N ALA A 390 18.09 9.47 -14.89
CA ALA A 390 18.05 10.92 -14.75
C ALA A 390 17.01 11.56 -15.68
N ASP A 391 16.99 11.17 -16.96
CA ASP A 391 16.12 11.74 -17.99
C ASP A 391 14.62 11.54 -17.67
N TYR A 392 14.26 10.44 -16.99
CA TYR A 392 12.89 10.12 -16.61
C TYR A 392 12.62 10.26 -15.10
N HIS A 393 13.53 10.90 -14.37
CA HIS A 393 13.42 11.13 -12.92
C HIS A 393 13.13 9.88 -12.08
N ILE A 394 13.57 8.70 -12.53
CA ILE A 394 13.38 7.44 -11.82
C ILE A 394 14.23 7.43 -10.55
N SER A 395 13.61 7.15 -9.40
CA SER A 395 14.27 7.13 -8.08
C SER A 395 14.10 5.81 -7.31
N THR A 396 13.33 4.86 -7.83
CA THR A 396 13.12 3.54 -7.22
C THR A 396 13.38 2.42 -8.22
N ILE A 397 14.16 1.44 -7.77
CA ILE A 397 14.36 0.16 -8.47
C ILE A 397 14.10 -0.98 -7.48
N PHE A 398 13.36 -1.99 -7.91
CA PHE A 398 13.33 -3.30 -7.26
C PHE A 398 14.26 -4.25 -8.01
N GLU A 399 15.19 -4.85 -7.29
CA GLU A 399 16.17 -5.78 -7.83
C GLU A 399 16.09 -7.13 -7.10
N ASN A 400 16.29 -8.21 -7.83
CA ASN A 400 16.56 -9.52 -7.23
C ASN A 400 18.03 -9.64 -6.90
N THR A 401 18.36 -9.85 -5.64
CA THR A 401 19.75 -10.09 -5.26
C THR A 401 19.88 -11.06 -4.10
N SER A 402 20.96 -11.84 -4.12
CA SER A 402 21.38 -12.68 -3.02
C SER A 402 22.05 -11.91 -1.87
N TYR A 403 22.24 -10.58 -1.99
CA TYR A 403 22.85 -9.76 -0.94
C TYR A 403 22.06 -9.78 0.38
N GLU A 404 22.77 -9.65 1.51
CA GLU A 404 22.17 -9.60 2.85
C GLU A 404 21.43 -8.29 3.15
N SER A 405 21.71 -7.22 2.41
CA SER A 405 21.07 -5.91 2.60
C SER A 405 19.72 -5.85 1.92
N TYR A 406 18.68 -5.39 2.63
CA TYR A 406 17.34 -5.18 2.07
C TYR A 406 17.26 -3.94 1.17
N GLU A 407 18.09 -2.92 1.43
CA GLU A 407 18.11 -1.67 0.67
C GLU A 407 19.55 -1.34 0.29
N SER A 408 19.72 -0.79 -0.91
CA SER A 408 20.97 -0.19 -1.35
C SER A 408 20.69 1.08 -2.17
N THR A 409 21.74 1.73 -2.66
CA THR A 409 21.60 2.97 -3.45
C THR A 409 22.60 3.00 -4.58
N MET A 410 22.20 3.63 -5.69
CA MET A 410 23.11 4.03 -6.76
C MET A 410 22.93 5.51 -7.08
N LYS A 411 23.79 6.05 -7.96
CA LYS A 411 23.67 7.40 -8.50
C LYS A 411 23.22 7.36 -9.95
N ASP A 412 22.29 8.24 -10.31
CA ASP A 412 22.00 8.54 -11.71
C ASP A 412 23.07 9.50 -12.29
N SER A 413 22.97 9.82 -13.58
CA SER A 413 23.96 10.68 -14.25
C SER A 413 23.99 12.13 -13.76
N SER A 414 22.96 12.58 -13.02
CA SER A 414 22.90 13.90 -12.38
C SER A 414 23.50 13.91 -10.96
N GLY A 415 23.87 12.74 -10.44
CA GLY A 415 24.35 12.56 -9.06
C GLY A 415 23.23 12.38 -8.03
N ARG A 416 21.96 12.36 -8.46
CA ARG A 416 20.81 12.09 -7.59
C ARG A 416 20.82 10.61 -7.16
N THR A 417 20.44 10.38 -5.91
CA THR A 417 20.37 9.03 -5.35
C THR A 417 19.14 8.31 -5.91
N VAL A 418 19.34 7.11 -6.42
CA VAL A 418 18.30 6.15 -6.78
C VAL A 418 18.34 5.03 -5.75
N LYS A 419 17.20 4.76 -5.11
CA LYS A 419 17.10 3.71 -4.09
C LYS A 419 16.78 2.37 -4.74
N ILE A 420 17.47 1.35 -4.29
CA ILE A 420 17.31 -0.02 -4.74
C ILE A 420 16.75 -0.84 -3.57
N TYR A 421 15.60 -1.48 -3.81
CA TYR A 421 14.91 -2.36 -2.89
C TYR A 421 15.17 -3.80 -3.33
N ASN A 422 15.83 -4.56 -2.45
CA ASN A 422 16.21 -5.93 -2.76
C ASN A 422 15.05 -6.86 -2.39
N ILE A 423 14.50 -7.54 -3.39
CA ILE A 423 13.47 -8.55 -3.19
C ILE A 423 14.16 -9.77 -2.60
N VAL A 424 13.70 -10.21 -1.43
CA VAL A 424 14.29 -11.37 -0.77
C VAL A 424 13.80 -12.65 -1.43
N ASP A 425 14.72 -13.59 -1.60
CA ASP A 425 14.45 -14.93 -2.08
C ASP A 425 13.40 -15.64 -1.20
N ALA A 426 12.36 -16.18 -1.85
CA ALA A 426 11.34 -17.03 -1.26
C ALA A 426 11.93 -18.24 -0.50
N ASN A 427 13.15 -18.66 -0.80
CA ASN A 427 13.87 -19.68 -0.03
C ASN A 427 14.03 -19.31 1.44
N LYS A 428 14.16 -18.01 1.75
CA LYS A 428 14.19 -17.46 3.11
C LYS A 428 12.81 -17.32 3.74
N GLN A 429 11.76 -17.81 3.06
CA GLN A 429 10.37 -17.75 3.49
C GLN A 429 9.89 -16.31 3.66
N GLN A 430 10.35 -15.42 2.78
CA GLN A 430 10.09 -13.99 2.83
C GLN A 430 9.55 -13.48 1.50
N PHE A 431 8.81 -12.38 1.57
CA PHE A 431 8.30 -11.64 0.41
C PHE A 431 8.02 -10.19 0.83
N LEU A 432 7.93 -9.28 -0.13
CA LEU A 432 7.57 -7.89 0.12
C LEU A 432 6.07 -7.67 -0.10
N VAL A 433 5.50 -6.80 0.73
CA VAL A 433 4.20 -6.16 0.50
C VAL A 433 4.44 -4.67 0.32
N LEU A 434 3.88 -4.14 -0.77
CA LEU A 434 3.88 -2.73 -1.13
C LEU A 434 2.47 -2.22 -0.87
N ASP A 435 2.30 -1.38 0.13
CA ASP A 435 1.04 -0.69 0.41
C ASP A 435 1.05 0.67 -0.28
N PHE A 436 0.11 0.89 -1.21
CA PHE A 436 0.03 2.12 -1.99
C PHE A 436 -0.84 3.16 -1.30
N THR A 437 -0.27 4.35 -1.17
CA THR A 437 -1.00 5.58 -0.86
C THR A 437 -0.70 6.61 -1.97
N PRO A 438 -1.46 7.70 -2.10
CA PRO A 438 -1.25 8.78 -3.06
C PRO A 438 0.13 9.41 -2.96
N HIS A 439 0.73 9.43 -1.78
CA HIS A 439 2.02 10.09 -1.55
C HIS A 439 3.15 9.15 -1.18
N HIS A 440 2.86 7.89 -0.85
CA HIS A 440 3.86 6.93 -0.43
C HIS A 440 3.58 5.52 -0.93
N ILE A 441 4.65 4.74 -1.12
CA ILE A 441 4.57 3.28 -1.13
C ILE A 441 5.31 2.80 0.11
N TYR A 442 4.57 2.20 1.05
CA TYR A 442 5.18 1.56 2.21
C TYR A 442 5.65 0.16 1.81
N VAL A 443 6.95 -0.09 1.95
CA VAL A 443 7.55 -1.37 1.61
C VAL A 443 7.83 -2.14 2.90
N THR A 444 7.17 -3.29 3.05
CA THR A 444 7.32 -4.15 4.23
C THR A 444 7.71 -5.55 3.79
N ASN A 445 8.80 -6.07 4.34
CA ASN A 445 9.16 -7.47 4.21
C ASN A 445 8.36 -8.31 5.22
N TYR A 446 7.77 -9.38 4.74
CA TYR A 446 6.99 -10.35 5.51
C TYR A 446 7.79 -11.65 5.66
N LEU A 447 7.59 -12.33 6.79
CA LEU A 447 8.15 -13.66 7.05
C LEU A 447 7.02 -14.66 7.20
N VAL A 448 7.16 -15.81 6.55
CA VAL A 448 6.23 -16.94 6.63
C VAL A 448 6.57 -17.80 7.86
N ASN A 449 5.56 -18.03 8.68
CA ASN A 449 5.60 -19.00 9.75
C ASN A 449 5.11 -20.36 9.24
N LYS A 450 6.04 -21.29 9.06
CA LYS A 450 5.76 -22.65 8.55
C LYS A 450 4.86 -23.50 9.45
N TYR A 451 4.70 -23.15 10.73
CA TYR A 451 3.91 -23.96 11.65
C TYR A 451 2.40 -23.73 11.51
N ASN A 452 2.00 -22.57 11.02
CA ASN A 452 0.59 -22.19 10.92
C ASN A 452 0.21 -21.56 9.57
N ASN A 453 1.12 -21.56 8.60
CA ASN A 453 0.94 -20.99 7.27
C ASN A 453 0.42 -19.56 7.31
N GLN A 454 0.95 -18.75 8.24
CA GLN A 454 0.64 -17.31 8.32
C GLN A 454 1.88 -16.48 8.01
N ALA A 455 1.67 -15.38 7.29
CA ALA A 455 2.69 -14.37 7.08
C ALA A 455 2.50 -13.21 8.06
N SER A 456 3.59 -12.70 8.61
CA SER A 456 3.58 -11.53 9.48
C SER A 456 4.64 -10.51 9.04
N PRO A 457 4.42 -9.20 9.31
CA PRO A 457 5.42 -8.18 9.06
C PRO A 457 6.72 -8.51 9.81
N TYR A 458 7.82 -8.62 9.08
CA TYR A 458 9.14 -8.91 9.64
C TYR A 458 10.01 -7.65 9.72
N ARG A 459 10.00 -6.83 8.66
CA ARG A 459 10.81 -5.62 8.60
C ARG A 459 10.17 -4.55 7.72
N LYS A 460 10.02 -3.35 8.26
CA LYS A 460 9.68 -2.16 7.46
C LYS A 460 10.94 -1.61 6.79
N MET A 461 10.85 -1.33 5.51
CA MET A 461 11.89 -0.67 4.72
C MET A 461 11.55 0.82 4.61
N SER A 462 12.47 1.61 4.06
CA SER A 462 12.18 3.03 3.90
C SER A 462 11.03 3.25 2.91
N PRO A 463 10.06 4.14 3.19
CA PRO A 463 8.97 4.42 2.28
C PRO A 463 9.48 5.05 0.99
N ILE A 464 8.77 4.79 -0.11
CA ILE A 464 8.99 5.44 -1.40
C ILE A 464 8.08 6.66 -1.44
N TYR A 465 8.65 7.85 -1.57
CA TYR A 465 7.85 9.07 -1.73
C TYR A 465 7.36 9.20 -3.17
N ILE A 466 6.05 9.33 -3.34
CA ILE A 466 5.40 9.64 -4.60
C ILE A 466 5.05 11.14 -4.60
N PRO A 467 5.72 11.96 -5.42
CA PRO A 467 5.40 13.37 -5.48
C PRO A 467 3.94 13.58 -5.94
N PRO A 468 3.24 14.60 -5.41
CA PRO A 468 1.91 14.96 -5.89
C PRO A 468 1.93 15.17 -7.40
N THR A 469 0.88 14.72 -8.07
CA THR A 469 0.69 15.04 -9.49
C THR A 469 0.49 16.55 -9.61
N GLN A 470 1.37 17.22 -10.37
CA GLN A 470 1.28 18.66 -10.65
C GLN A 470 0.18 18.96 -11.65
#